data_AF-A0A6N7KR96-F1
#
_entry.id   AF-A0A6N7KR96-F1
#
_cell.length_a   1.000
_cell.length_b   1.000
_cell.length_c   1.000
_cell.angle_alpha   90.00
_cell.angle_beta   90.00
_cell.angle_gamma   90.00
#
_symmetry.space_group_name_H-M   'P 1'
#
loop_
_entity.id
_entity.type
_entity.pdbx_description
1 polymer ?
#
loop_
_entity_poly.entity_id
_entity_poly.type
_entity_poly.pdbx_seq_one_letter_code
_entity_poly.pdbx_strand_id
1 'polypeptide(L)'
;MTAATPFCSIVPPYVLDRLAEAGHEPAVRSLVLDAAHRAARLAVPAPTPGGTALSRVVCDAGHARKLPGRTARTEGQTPVADPSVNHAYDGLGATFGLYADAYGRHSIDDQGMRLDATVHYSQHYDNAFWDGHRMVFGDGDGEIFGDFTACIDVIGHELTHGVTQFTAGLEYHDQPGALNESVSDVFGSLVKQYALRQDAADADWLIGAGLLAPGVQGVALRSMKAPGTAYDDPRLGKDPQPAHLRDYVQTSEDNGGVHINSGIPNHAFYLLATALGGRAWDRAGRIWYDALTGRRLPADADFTAFARATVAAARARYADQPSVADTVTASWAQVGVSPG
;
A
#
# COMPACT_ATOMS: atom_id res chain seq x y z
N MET A 1 -25.96 3.24 -0.52
CA MET A 1 -25.40 2.56 0.66
C MET A 1 -23.90 2.78 0.58
N THR A 2 -23.31 3.51 1.52
CA THR A 2 -21.84 3.64 1.59
C THR A 2 -21.30 2.26 1.95
N ALA A 3 -20.52 1.65 1.05
CA ALA A 3 -19.80 0.42 1.38
C ALA A 3 -18.97 0.67 2.64
N ALA A 4 -18.97 -0.29 3.57
CA ALA A 4 -18.11 -0.19 4.75
C ALA A 4 -16.65 -0.21 4.29
N THR A 5 -15.85 0.75 4.75
CA THR A 5 -14.43 0.80 4.41
C THR A 5 -13.71 -0.39 5.06
N PRO A 6 -12.98 -1.22 4.30
CA PRO A 6 -12.17 -2.28 4.89
C PRO A 6 -11.02 -1.67 5.70
N PHE A 7 -10.78 -2.19 6.90
CA PHE A 7 -9.55 -1.97 7.64
C PHE A 7 -8.44 -2.76 6.95
N CYS A 8 -7.46 -2.05 6.41
CA CYS A 8 -6.28 -2.61 5.73
C CYS A 8 -5.05 -2.24 6.57
N SER A 9 -4.08 -3.14 6.64
CA SER A 9 -2.90 -2.96 7.50
C SER A 9 -1.67 -3.59 6.87
N ILE A 10 -0.54 -2.89 6.91
CA ILE A 10 0.67 -3.26 6.16
C ILE A 10 1.25 -4.63 6.54
N VAL A 11 1.23 -4.99 7.83
CA VAL A 11 1.74 -6.29 8.30
C VAL A 11 0.66 -7.35 8.06
N PRO A 12 0.92 -8.36 7.22
CA PRO A 12 -0.06 -9.39 6.96
C PRO A 12 -0.40 -10.17 8.24
N PRO A 13 -1.67 -10.54 8.47
CA PRO A 13 -2.08 -11.27 9.67
C PRO A 13 -1.25 -12.54 9.94
N TYR A 14 -0.91 -13.31 8.89
CA TYR A 14 -0.14 -14.55 9.03
C TYR A 14 1.27 -14.35 9.63
N VAL A 15 1.87 -13.16 9.48
CA VAL A 15 3.17 -12.83 10.09
C VAL A 15 2.99 -12.66 11.61
N LEU A 16 1.99 -11.88 12.00
CA LEU A 16 1.67 -11.66 13.41
C LEU A 16 1.16 -12.94 14.09
N ASP A 17 0.35 -13.75 13.39
CA ASP A 17 -0.17 -15.02 13.90
C ASP A 17 0.99 -15.97 14.21
N ARG A 18 1.96 -16.11 13.31
CA ARG A 18 3.14 -16.96 13.53
C ARG A 18 3.97 -16.49 14.74
N LEU A 19 4.19 -15.18 14.86
CA LEU A 19 4.91 -14.60 16.00
C LEU A 19 4.14 -14.84 17.31
N ALA A 20 2.82 -14.68 17.29
CA ALA A 20 1.95 -14.93 18.43
C ALA A 20 1.96 -16.40 18.85
N GLU A 21 1.92 -17.35 17.90
CA GLU A 21 2.07 -18.78 18.16
C GLU A 21 3.42 -19.13 18.80
N ALA A 22 4.46 -18.38 18.47
CA ALA A 22 5.78 -18.49 19.10
C ALA A 22 5.89 -17.79 20.47
N GLY A 23 4.80 -17.17 20.96
CA GLY A 23 4.75 -16.47 22.25
C GLY A 23 5.25 -15.03 22.22
N HIS A 24 5.31 -14.39 21.05
CA HIS A 24 5.71 -12.99 20.91
C HIS A 24 4.59 -12.03 21.35
N GLU A 25 4.71 -11.47 22.55
CA GLU A 25 3.69 -10.61 23.17
C GLU A 25 3.27 -9.37 22.35
N PRO A 26 4.20 -8.61 21.72
CA PRO A 26 3.83 -7.49 20.83
C PRO A 26 2.91 -7.90 19.67
N ALA A 27 3.16 -9.06 19.04
CA ALA A 27 2.31 -9.57 17.97
C ALA A 27 0.91 -9.97 18.46
N VAL A 28 0.81 -10.66 19.61
CA VAL A 28 -0.48 -11.01 20.24
C VAL A 28 -1.30 -9.74 20.50
N ARG A 29 -0.67 -8.71 21.05
CA ARG A 29 -1.32 -7.43 21.34
C ARG A 29 -1.79 -6.73 20.06
N SER A 30 -0.97 -6.73 19.02
CA SER A 30 -1.28 -6.10 17.74
C SER A 30 -2.46 -6.79 17.06
N LEU A 31 -2.50 -8.12 17.01
CA LEU A 31 -3.64 -8.89 16.49
C LEU A 31 -4.96 -8.56 17.19
N VAL A 32 -4.95 -8.43 18.52
CA VAL A 32 -6.15 -8.07 19.30
C VAL A 32 -6.63 -6.66 18.95
N LEU A 33 -5.71 -5.72 18.75
CA LEU A 33 -6.05 -4.35 18.35
C LEU A 33 -6.60 -4.32 16.91
N ASP A 34 -5.98 -5.05 15.98
CA ASP A 34 -6.42 -5.13 14.59
C ASP A 34 -7.80 -5.77 14.47
N ALA A 35 -8.08 -6.81 15.28
CA ALA A 35 -9.40 -7.40 15.37
C ALA A 35 -10.45 -6.42 15.92
N ALA A 36 -10.08 -5.63 16.94
CA ALA A 36 -10.97 -4.62 17.50
C ALA A 36 -11.29 -3.51 16.49
N HIS A 37 -10.30 -3.08 15.70
CA HIS A 37 -10.49 -2.08 14.64
C HIS A 37 -11.33 -2.62 13.48
N ARG A 38 -11.10 -3.87 13.04
CA ARG A 38 -11.96 -4.53 12.04
C ARG A 38 -13.41 -4.65 12.49
N ALA A 39 -13.64 -4.94 13.78
CA ALA A 39 -14.97 -5.06 14.35
C ALA A 39 -15.65 -3.70 14.55
N ALA A 40 -14.87 -2.67 14.87
CA ALA A 40 -15.35 -1.30 14.87
C ALA A 40 -15.67 -0.91 13.43
N ARG A 41 -16.95 -0.94 13.06
CA ARG A 41 -17.43 -0.28 11.84
C ARG A 41 -17.24 1.22 12.03
N LEU A 42 -16.00 1.69 11.85
CA LEU A 42 -15.61 3.07 12.10
C LEU A 42 -16.56 3.93 11.28
N ALA A 43 -17.35 4.75 11.98
CA ALA A 43 -18.12 5.78 11.32
C ALA A 43 -17.09 6.75 10.75
N VAL A 44 -16.71 6.54 9.50
CA VAL A 44 -15.83 7.43 8.77
C VAL A 44 -16.52 8.81 8.78
N PRO A 45 -16.01 9.79 9.53
CA PRO A 45 -16.55 11.13 9.47
C PRO A 45 -16.41 11.58 8.02
N ALA A 46 -17.41 12.33 7.53
CA ALA A 46 -17.33 12.89 6.20
C ALA A 46 -15.97 13.61 6.04
N PRO A 47 -15.20 13.33 4.97
CA PRO A 47 -13.94 13.99 4.76
C PRO A 47 -14.18 15.51 4.79
N THR A 48 -13.30 16.23 5.47
CA THR A 48 -13.39 17.69 5.49
C THR A 48 -13.04 18.17 4.09
N PRO A 49 -13.95 18.84 3.36
CA PRO A 49 -13.65 19.34 2.02
C PRO A 49 -12.44 20.29 2.11
N GLY A 50 -11.41 20.01 1.32
CA GLY A 50 -10.24 20.87 1.24
C GLY A 50 -10.22 21.70 -0.05
N GLY A 51 -9.28 22.65 -0.09
CA GLY A 51 -8.92 23.31 -1.33
C GLY A 51 -8.06 22.40 -2.22
N THR A 52 -7.56 22.95 -3.32
CA THR A 52 -6.64 22.23 -4.22
C THR A 52 -5.22 22.07 -3.67
N ALA A 53 -4.92 22.72 -2.54
CA ALA A 53 -3.61 22.71 -1.90
C ALA A 53 -3.49 21.58 -0.87
N LEU A 54 -2.28 21.04 -0.74
CA LEU A 54 -1.91 20.09 0.31
C LEU A 54 -2.26 20.65 1.70
N SER A 55 -2.87 19.82 2.54
CA SER A 55 -3.15 20.11 3.93
C SER A 55 -2.93 18.85 4.76
N ARG A 56 -2.04 18.93 5.76
CA ARG A 56 -1.65 17.82 6.63
C ARG A 56 -1.82 18.15 8.10
N VAL A 57 -2.19 17.14 8.89
CA VAL A 57 -2.13 17.18 10.35
C VAL A 57 -1.55 15.86 10.86
N VAL A 58 -0.46 15.94 11.60
CA VAL A 58 0.14 14.81 12.31
C VAL A 58 -0.07 15.00 13.81
N CYS A 59 -0.64 13.98 14.44
CA CYS A 59 -0.87 13.91 15.87
C CYS A 59 0.00 12.83 16.51
N ASP A 60 0.19 12.95 17.81
CA ASP A 60 0.96 12.06 18.68
C ASP A 60 0.00 11.46 19.72
N ALA A 61 -0.15 10.13 19.70
CA ALA A 61 -1.00 9.41 20.63
C ALA A 61 -0.34 9.17 22.01
N GLY A 62 0.95 9.44 22.16
CA GLY A 62 1.69 9.28 23.41
C GLY A 62 1.65 7.85 23.95
N HIS A 63 1.68 6.86 23.06
CA HIS A 63 1.52 5.43 23.33
C HIS A 63 0.15 5.05 23.92
N ALA A 64 -0.84 5.94 23.86
CA ALA A 64 -2.22 5.63 24.16
C ALA A 64 -2.95 5.05 22.94
N ARG A 65 -4.11 4.44 23.17
CA ARG A 65 -4.99 3.91 22.12
C ARG A 65 -6.06 4.92 21.67
N LYS A 66 -6.10 6.11 22.28
CA LYS A 66 -7.11 7.12 21.98
C LYS A 66 -6.64 8.00 20.82
N LEU A 67 -7.33 7.88 19.69
CA LEU A 67 -7.09 8.71 18.50
C LEU A 67 -7.89 10.04 18.56
N PRO A 68 -7.42 11.12 17.91
CA PRO A 68 -6.15 11.24 17.19
C PRO A 68 -4.94 11.53 18.10
N GLY A 69 -5.12 11.72 19.40
CA GLY A 69 -4.05 12.19 20.29
C GLY A 69 -3.87 13.72 20.25
N ARG A 70 -2.66 14.19 20.55
CA ARG A 70 -2.30 15.62 20.58
C ARG A 70 -1.71 16.03 19.23
N THR A 71 -2.17 17.15 18.67
CA THR A 71 -1.56 17.71 17.44
C THR A 71 -0.08 18.01 17.65
N ALA A 72 0.77 17.43 16.82
CA ALA A 72 2.23 17.56 16.89
C ALA A 72 2.78 18.45 15.76
N ARG A 73 2.21 18.36 14.55
CA ARG A 73 2.65 19.16 13.39
C ARG A 73 1.49 19.38 12.40
N THR A 74 1.37 20.58 11.85
CA THR A 74 0.36 20.94 10.84
C THR A 74 0.99 21.50 9.57
N GLU A 75 0.18 21.66 8.52
CA GLU A 75 0.62 22.23 7.24
C GLU A 75 1.40 23.54 7.41
N GLY A 76 2.52 23.66 6.69
CA GLY A 76 3.43 24.82 6.73
C GLY A 76 4.36 24.92 7.94
N GLN A 77 4.21 24.09 8.97
CA GLN A 77 5.13 24.11 10.13
C GLN A 77 6.48 23.45 9.81
N THR A 78 7.55 24.01 10.39
CA THR A 78 8.91 23.45 10.31
C THR A 78 9.01 22.09 11.01
N PRO A 79 10.01 21.26 10.67
CA PRO A 79 10.26 19.99 11.36
C PRO A 79 10.37 20.14 12.88
N VAL A 80 9.89 19.13 13.60
CA VAL A 80 9.95 19.05 15.07
C VAL A 80 11.07 18.09 15.51
N ALA A 81 11.32 17.98 16.82
CA ALA A 81 12.38 17.10 17.33
C ALA A 81 12.09 15.61 17.14
N ASP A 82 10.80 15.25 17.05
CA ASP A 82 10.32 13.89 16.89
C ASP A 82 10.46 13.41 15.44
N PRO A 83 11.29 12.38 15.16
CA PRO A 83 11.50 11.90 13.80
C PRO A 83 10.25 11.24 13.21
N SER A 84 9.47 10.49 13.99
CA SER A 84 8.28 9.78 13.49
C SER A 84 7.21 10.76 13.03
N VAL A 85 7.04 11.87 13.76
CA VAL A 85 6.18 12.99 13.33
C VAL A 85 6.65 13.57 12.00
N ASN A 86 7.95 13.74 11.80
CA ASN A 86 8.50 14.29 10.55
C ASN A 86 8.38 13.31 9.39
N HIS A 87 8.69 12.03 9.59
CA HIS A 87 8.56 11.01 8.57
C HIS A 87 7.11 10.86 8.10
N ALA A 88 6.15 10.80 9.04
CA ALA A 88 4.73 10.79 8.69
C ALA A 88 4.34 12.05 7.90
N TYR A 89 4.75 13.23 8.35
CA TYR A 89 4.45 14.50 7.67
C TYR A 89 4.99 14.55 6.23
N ASP A 90 6.24 14.10 6.05
CA ASP A 90 6.92 14.12 4.76
C ASP A 90 6.37 13.04 3.82
N GLY A 91 6.07 11.84 4.34
CA GLY A 91 5.43 10.76 3.59
C GLY A 91 4.04 11.11 3.09
N LEU A 92 3.19 11.72 3.93
CA LEU A 92 1.89 12.27 3.49
C LEU A 92 2.08 13.27 2.33
N GLY A 93 3.09 14.15 2.43
CA GLY A 93 3.38 15.15 1.41
C GLY A 93 3.89 14.55 0.10
N ALA A 94 4.76 13.54 0.16
CA ALA A 94 5.27 12.83 -1.00
C ALA A 94 4.16 12.07 -1.74
N THR A 95 3.26 11.41 -1.00
CA THR A 95 2.09 10.74 -1.59
C THR A 95 1.18 11.72 -2.30
N PHE A 96 0.85 12.85 -1.66
CA PHE A 96 0.10 13.91 -2.33
C PHE A 96 0.81 14.40 -3.59
N GLY A 97 2.12 14.66 -3.50
CA GLY A 97 2.94 15.14 -4.62
C GLY A 97 2.91 14.22 -5.82
N LEU A 98 3.07 12.89 -5.62
CA LEU A 98 2.93 11.93 -6.72
C LEU A 98 1.55 12.03 -7.37
N TYR A 99 0.47 11.95 -6.58
CA TYR A 99 -0.89 11.95 -7.12
C TYR A 99 -1.25 13.26 -7.82
N ALA A 100 -0.86 14.40 -7.27
CA ALA A 100 -1.11 15.72 -7.84
C ALA A 100 -0.28 15.94 -9.11
N ASP A 101 1.04 15.76 -9.04
CA ASP A 101 1.96 16.11 -10.12
C ASP A 101 1.93 15.09 -11.26
N ALA A 102 1.99 13.80 -10.90
CA ALA A 102 2.05 12.73 -11.88
C ALA A 102 0.68 12.36 -12.41
N TYR A 103 -0.40 12.55 -11.63
CA TYR A 103 -1.75 12.08 -12.00
C TYR A 103 -2.82 13.16 -12.15
N GLY A 104 -2.60 14.37 -11.64
CA GLY A 104 -3.61 15.44 -11.61
C GLY A 104 -4.74 15.15 -10.62
N ARG A 105 -4.52 14.28 -9.64
CA ARG A 105 -5.49 13.90 -8.61
C ARG A 105 -5.37 14.81 -7.39
N HIS A 106 -6.48 15.37 -6.92
CA HIS A 106 -6.49 16.25 -5.75
C HIS A 106 -6.72 15.48 -4.45
N SER A 107 -5.64 15.00 -3.83
CA SER A 107 -5.66 14.16 -2.61
C SER A 107 -6.29 12.77 -2.82
N ILE A 108 -6.48 12.03 -1.72
CA ILE A 108 -6.95 10.64 -1.72
C ILE A 108 -8.34 10.51 -2.36
N ASP A 109 -9.24 11.46 -2.12
CA ASP A 109 -10.64 11.43 -2.57
C ASP A 109 -10.89 12.19 -3.88
N ASP A 110 -9.85 12.77 -4.47
CA ASP A 110 -9.93 13.70 -5.61
C ASP A 110 -10.74 14.99 -5.34
N GLN A 111 -10.99 15.32 -4.07
CA GLN A 111 -11.74 16.50 -3.62
C GLN A 111 -10.97 17.31 -2.56
N GLY A 112 -9.66 17.12 -2.48
CA GLY A 112 -8.79 17.90 -1.60
C GLY A 112 -8.84 17.45 -0.14
N MET A 113 -9.23 16.20 0.16
CA MET A 113 -9.24 15.68 1.53
C MET A 113 -7.93 15.98 2.27
N ARG A 114 -8.06 16.51 3.49
CA ARG A 114 -6.92 16.71 4.39
C ARG A 114 -6.29 15.37 4.76
N LEU A 115 -4.97 15.31 4.75
CA LEU A 115 -4.21 14.11 5.11
C LEU A 115 -3.91 14.12 6.61
N ASP A 116 -4.59 13.26 7.35
CA ASP A 116 -4.41 13.11 8.79
C ASP A 116 -3.58 11.88 9.13
N ALA A 117 -2.67 12.00 10.10
CA ALA A 117 -1.90 10.89 10.64
C ALA A 117 -1.81 10.95 12.17
N THR A 118 -1.67 9.79 12.80
CA THR A 118 -1.34 9.63 14.22
C THR A 118 -0.16 8.70 14.40
N VAL A 119 0.90 9.18 15.07
CA VAL A 119 2.09 8.40 15.43
C VAL A 119 2.04 7.97 16.90
N HIS A 120 2.94 7.06 17.30
CA HIS A 120 3.05 6.52 18.66
C HIS A 120 1.74 5.89 19.16
N TYR A 121 1.05 5.16 18.29
CA TYR A 121 -0.19 4.49 18.66
C TYR A 121 0.11 3.21 19.47
N SER A 122 -0.42 3.15 20.70
CA SER A 122 -0.18 2.04 21.63
C SER A 122 1.32 1.83 21.95
N GLN A 123 1.66 0.78 22.70
CA GLN A 123 3.03 0.39 23.02
C GLN A 123 3.42 -0.85 22.22
N HIS A 124 4.55 -0.78 21.51
CA HIS A 124 5.08 -1.85 20.66
C HIS A 124 4.01 -2.42 19.73
N TYR A 125 3.33 -1.51 19.03
CA TYR A 125 2.32 -1.90 18.07
C TYR A 125 3.01 -2.19 16.74
N ASP A 126 2.91 -3.45 16.32
CA ASP A 126 3.61 -4.01 15.17
C ASP A 126 2.76 -3.87 13.90
N ASN A 127 2.19 -2.68 13.69
CA ASN A 127 1.42 -2.41 12.48
C ASN A 127 1.28 -0.91 12.18
N ALA A 128 0.83 -0.64 10.96
CA ALA A 128 0.27 0.63 10.52
C ALA A 128 -1.02 0.34 9.73
N PHE A 129 -1.95 1.30 9.72
CA PHE A 129 -3.22 1.11 9.02
C PHE A 129 -3.88 2.42 8.60
N TRP A 130 -4.72 2.34 7.56
CA TRP A 130 -5.72 3.32 7.20
C TRP A 130 -7.07 3.00 7.87
N ASP A 131 -7.60 3.95 8.66
CA ASP A 131 -8.85 3.76 9.41
C ASP A 131 -10.13 4.18 8.65
N GLY A 132 -9.97 4.65 7.40
CA GLY A 132 -11.03 5.23 6.58
C GLY A 132 -10.93 6.75 6.42
N HIS A 133 -10.24 7.46 7.31
CA HIS A 133 -9.98 8.90 7.16
C HIS A 133 -8.60 9.37 7.64
N ARG A 134 -7.83 8.56 8.37
CA ARG A 134 -6.46 8.87 8.78
C ARG A 134 -5.55 7.65 8.76
N MET A 135 -4.26 7.96 8.70
CA MET A 135 -3.17 7.03 8.97
C MET A 135 -2.93 6.88 10.47
N VAL A 136 -2.63 5.66 10.90
CA VAL A 136 -2.21 5.36 12.27
C VAL A 136 -0.96 4.48 12.23
N PHE A 137 0.07 4.88 12.97
CA PHE A 137 1.37 4.20 12.99
C PHE A 137 1.74 3.74 14.40
N GLY A 138 2.13 2.47 14.50
CA GLY A 138 2.87 1.96 15.64
C GLY A 138 4.38 2.19 15.49
N ASP A 139 5.08 2.09 16.62
CA ASP A 139 6.54 2.27 16.67
C ASP A 139 7.32 0.99 16.39
N GLY A 140 6.62 -0.15 16.24
CA GLY A 140 7.21 -1.47 16.29
C GLY A 140 7.74 -1.81 17.69
N ASP A 141 8.23 -3.04 17.84
CA ASP A 141 8.82 -3.57 19.08
C ASP A 141 10.34 -3.40 19.16
N GLY A 142 10.99 -3.04 18.05
CA GLY A 142 12.45 -2.94 17.92
C GLY A 142 13.19 -4.29 17.88
N GLU A 143 12.47 -5.42 17.95
CA GLU A 143 13.04 -6.79 17.92
C GLU A 143 12.70 -7.51 16.61
N ILE A 144 11.52 -7.24 16.07
CA ILE A 144 11.02 -7.73 14.79
C ILE A 144 10.81 -6.56 13.83
N PHE A 145 10.11 -5.51 14.28
CA PHE A 145 9.75 -4.36 13.46
C PHE A 145 10.30 -3.07 14.08
N GLY A 146 10.83 -2.20 13.23
CA GLY A 146 11.16 -0.83 13.58
C GLY A 146 9.96 0.11 13.43
N ASP A 147 10.26 1.41 13.43
CA ASP A 147 9.27 2.48 13.27
C ASP A 147 8.62 2.43 11.87
N PHE A 148 7.31 2.20 11.84
CA PHE A 148 6.54 2.10 10.60
C PHE A 148 6.49 3.40 9.80
N THR A 149 6.75 4.56 10.42
CA THR A 149 6.84 5.83 9.71
C THR A 149 8.12 5.96 8.90
N ALA A 150 9.17 5.18 9.20
CA ALA A 150 10.46 5.26 8.50
C ALA A 150 10.39 4.74 7.05
N CYS A 151 9.36 3.99 6.68
CA CYS A 151 9.16 3.45 5.34
C CYS A 151 8.13 4.28 4.56
N ILE A 152 8.61 5.18 3.70
CA ILE A 152 7.74 6.08 2.91
C ILE A 152 6.76 5.33 1.98
N ASP A 153 7.17 4.16 1.49
CA ASP A 153 6.36 3.25 0.69
C ASP A 153 5.23 2.60 1.50
N VAL A 154 5.41 2.37 2.81
CA VAL A 154 4.33 1.94 3.71
C VAL A 154 3.30 3.05 3.88
N ILE A 155 3.75 4.31 4.05
CA ILE A 155 2.84 5.46 4.11
C ILE A 155 2.06 5.62 2.79
N GLY A 156 2.75 5.48 1.65
CA GLY A 156 2.13 5.52 0.33
C GLY A 156 1.11 4.41 0.11
N HIS A 157 1.47 3.17 0.48
CA HIS A 157 0.60 1.99 0.40
C HIS A 157 -0.72 2.22 1.13
N GLU A 158 -0.66 2.64 2.38
CA GLU A 158 -1.85 2.80 3.21
C GLU A 158 -2.78 3.92 2.74
N LEU A 159 -2.21 5.05 2.29
CA LEU A 159 -2.99 6.13 1.69
C LEU A 159 -3.62 5.72 0.35
N THR A 160 -2.97 4.81 -0.39
CA THR A 160 -3.51 4.28 -1.65
C THR A 160 -4.73 3.39 -1.44
N HIS A 161 -4.90 2.72 -0.29
CA HIS A 161 -6.19 2.07 0.03
C HIS A 161 -7.35 3.07 -0.02
N GLY A 162 -7.15 4.29 0.49
CA GLY A 162 -8.13 5.35 0.36
C GLY A 162 -8.40 5.73 -1.10
N VAL A 163 -7.38 5.78 -1.97
CA VAL A 163 -7.57 6.04 -3.41
C VAL A 163 -8.42 4.94 -4.05
N THR A 164 -8.14 3.68 -3.73
CA THR A 164 -8.94 2.53 -4.17
C THR A 164 -10.39 2.65 -3.67
N GLN A 165 -10.60 3.02 -2.41
CA GLN A 165 -11.92 3.24 -1.80
C GLN A 165 -12.75 4.30 -2.56
N PHE A 166 -12.14 5.42 -2.97
CA PHE A 166 -12.83 6.50 -3.69
C PHE A 166 -12.87 6.31 -5.21
N THR A 167 -12.47 5.15 -5.73
CA THR A 167 -12.44 4.86 -7.17
C THR A 167 -13.13 3.55 -7.52
N ALA A 168 -12.39 2.46 -7.76
CA ALA A 168 -12.96 1.16 -8.11
C ALA A 168 -13.63 0.45 -6.93
N GLY A 169 -13.21 0.76 -5.70
CA GLY A 169 -13.76 0.15 -4.49
C GLY A 169 -13.59 -1.37 -4.47
N LEU A 170 -12.41 -1.85 -4.89
CA LEU A 170 -12.11 -3.29 -4.97
C LEU A 170 -12.41 -3.99 -3.66
N GLU A 171 -13.19 -5.07 -3.73
CA GLU A 171 -13.55 -5.89 -2.57
C GLU A 171 -12.29 -6.45 -1.90
N TYR A 172 -12.25 -6.49 -0.57
CA TYR A 172 -11.08 -6.97 0.17
C TYR A 172 -11.17 -8.48 0.45
N HIS A 173 -11.32 -9.26 -0.62
CA HIS A 173 -11.41 -10.72 -0.58
C HIS A 173 -10.89 -11.34 -1.90
N ASP A 174 -10.26 -12.52 -1.84
CA ASP A 174 -9.71 -13.26 -2.99
C ASP A 174 -8.89 -12.38 -3.95
N GLN A 175 -9.07 -12.53 -5.27
CA GLN A 175 -8.37 -11.76 -6.30
C GLN A 175 -8.66 -10.25 -6.26
N PRO A 176 -9.91 -9.78 -6.07
CA PRO A 176 -10.17 -8.35 -5.87
C PRO A 176 -9.35 -7.76 -4.71
N GLY A 177 -9.23 -8.50 -3.60
CA GLY A 177 -8.45 -8.07 -2.44
C GLY A 177 -6.96 -8.09 -2.71
N ALA A 178 -6.46 -9.12 -3.41
CA ALA A 178 -5.07 -9.16 -3.86
C ALA A 178 -4.72 -8.05 -4.86
N LEU A 179 -5.68 -7.59 -5.68
CA LEU A 179 -5.52 -6.39 -6.51
C LEU A 179 -5.53 -5.11 -5.69
N ASN A 180 -6.37 -5.02 -4.65
CA ASN A 180 -6.38 -3.89 -3.73
C ASN A 180 -5.01 -3.71 -3.07
N GLU A 181 -4.47 -4.78 -2.49
CA GLU A 181 -3.11 -4.85 -1.94
C GLU A 181 -2.04 -4.51 -2.96
N SER A 182 -2.12 -5.08 -4.16
CA SER A 182 -1.12 -4.83 -5.20
C SER A 182 -1.13 -3.39 -5.70
N VAL A 183 -2.31 -2.78 -5.84
CA VAL A 183 -2.44 -1.36 -6.18
C VAL A 183 -1.78 -0.50 -5.10
N SER A 184 -1.99 -0.81 -3.82
CA SER A 184 -1.31 -0.14 -2.71
C SER A 184 0.21 -0.31 -2.74
N ASP A 185 0.73 -1.52 -2.97
CA ASP A 185 2.18 -1.76 -3.14
C ASP A 185 2.77 -1.01 -4.35
N VAL A 186 2.06 -0.99 -5.48
CA VAL A 186 2.45 -0.27 -6.70
C VAL A 186 2.60 1.21 -6.41
N PHE A 187 1.56 1.87 -5.89
CA PHE A 187 1.63 3.31 -5.68
C PHE A 187 2.52 3.68 -4.49
N GLY A 188 2.62 2.85 -3.45
CA GLY A 188 3.62 3.00 -2.38
C GLY A 188 5.04 3.00 -2.92
N SER A 189 5.37 2.03 -3.79
CA SER A 189 6.67 1.99 -4.48
C SER A 189 6.89 3.22 -5.36
N LEU A 190 5.88 3.65 -6.12
CA LEU A 190 5.98 4.85 -6.95
C LEU A 190 6.17 6.13 -6.11
N VAL A 191 5.58 6.22 -4.92
CA VAL A 191 5.79 7.37 -4.00
C VAL A 191 7.25 7.42 -3.58
N LYS A 192 7.82 6.28 -3.18
CA LYS A 192 9.24 6.18 -2.82
C LYS A 192 10.14 6.57 -3.98
N GLN A 193 9.90 6.01 -5.17
CA GLN A 193 10.68 6.34 -6.37
C GLN A 193 10.53 7.82 -6.75
N TYR A 194 9.33 8.40 -6.62
CA TYR A 194 9.06 9.81 -6.91
C TYR A 194 9.81 10.74 -5.94
N ALA A 195 9.79 10.42 -4.64
CA ALA A 195 10.49 11.17 -3.61
C ALA A 195 12.01 11.12 -3.77
N LEU A 196 12.55 9.94 -4.15
CA LEU A 196 13.98 9.71 -4.38
C LEU A 196 14.45 10.07 -5.80
N ARG A 197 13.53 10.45 -6.70
CA ARG A 197 13.79 10.74 -8.12
C ARG A 197 14.47 9.58 -8.86
N GLN A 198 14.02 8.36 -8.60
CA GLN A 198 14.55 7.12 -9.19
C GLN A 198 13.82 6.74 -10.47
N ASP A 199 14.58 6.23 -11.45
CA ASP A 199 14.01 5.49 -12.56
C ASP A 199 13.70 4.04 -12.14
N ALA A 200 12.89 3.34 -12.93
CA ALA A 200 12.48 1.96 -12.68
C ALA A 200 13.67 0.99 -12.52
N ALA A 201 14.80 1.29 -13.17
CA ALA A 201 16.01 0.47 -13.13
C ALA A 201 16.80 0.61 -11.81
N ASP A 202 16.68 1.75 -11.13
CA ASP A 202 17.40 2.06 -9.88
C ASP A 202 16.58 1.78 -8.63
N ALA A 203 15.27 1.58 -8.78
CA ALA A 203 14.34 1.31 -7.69
C ALA A 203 14.58 -0.09 -7.08
N ASP A 204 14.42 -0.21 -5.76
CA ASP A 204 14.59 -1.49 -5.06
C ASP A 204 13.43 -2.47 -5.27
N TRP A 205 12.22 -1.95 -5.51
CA TRP A 205 10.98 -2.73 -5.66
C TRP A 205 10.63 -3.57 -4.42
N LEU A 206 11.00 -3.07 -3.24
CA LEU A 206 10.76 -3.68 -1.95
C LEU A 206 9.72 -2.88 -1.16
N ILE A 207 8.81 -3.58 -0.48
CA ILE A 207 7.79 -2.97 0.38
C ILE A 207 8.17 -3.12 1.85
N GLY A 208 8.34 -2.00 2.56
CA GLY A 208 8.82 -1.99 3.94
C GLY A 208 10.32 -2.24 4.04
N ALA A 209 11.11 -1.78 3.06
CA ALA A 209 12.56 -1.88 3.14
C ALA A 209 13.10 -1.09 4.35
N GLY A 210 13.87 -1.75 5.22
CA GLY A 210 14.37 -1.16 6.46
C GLY A 210 13.39 -1.22 7.65
N LEU A 211 12.19 -1.78 7.46
CA LEU A 211 11.24 -2.00 8.56
C LEU A 211 11.66 -3.15 9.48
N LEU A 212 12.29 -4.19 8.94
CA LEU A 212 12.71 -5.34 9.73
C LEU A 212 13.90 -4.97 10.62
N ALA A 213 13.78 -5.26 11.92
CA ALA A 213 14.79 -4.92 12.91
C ALA A 213 16.11 -5.68 12.68
N PRO A 214 17.27 -5.16 13.15
CA PRO A 214 18.53 -5.87 13.08
C PRO A 214 18.45 -7.27 13.66
N GLY A 215 18.92 -8.27 12.89
CA GLY A 215 18.87 -9.68 13.29
C GLY A 215 17.68 -10.47 12.75
N VAL A 216 16.72 -9.82 12.10
CA VAL A 216 15.71 -10.50 11.25
C VAL A 216 16.33 -10.86 9.90
N GLN A 217 16.16 -12.11 9.45
CA GLN A 217 16.64 -12.59 8.15
C GLN A 217 15.65 -12.23 7.03
N GLY A 218 15.69 -10.96 6.62
CA GLY A 218 14.88 -10.44 5.52
C GLY A 218 15.33 -9.05 5.10
N VAL A 219 14.85 -8.59 3.96
CA VAL A 219 15.15 -7.26 3.42
C VAL A 219 13.95 -6.32 3.44
N ALA A 220 12.73 -6.88 3.50
CA ALA A 220 11.46 -6.18 3.39
C ALA A 220 10.30 -7.11 3.77
N LEU A 221 9.07 -6.59 3.83
CA LEU A 221 7.87 -7.42 3.96
C LEU A 221 7.55 -8.16 2.67
N ARG A 222 7.72 -7.49 1.53
CA ARG A 222 7.39 -8.02 0.19
C ARG A 222 8.40 -7.54 -0.86
N SER A 223 8.50 -8.29 -1.96
CA SER A 223 9.31 -7.94 -3.12
C SER A 223 8.43 -7.96 -4.36
N MET A 224 8.22 -6.81 -4.99
CA MET A 224 7.48 -6.74 -6.26
C MET A 224 8.30 -7.34 -7.42
N LYS A 225 9.64 -7.22 -7.32
CA LYS A 225 10.56 -7.76 -8.33
C LYS A 225 10.70 -9.28 -8.26
N ALA A 226 10.63 -9.87 -7.08
CA ALA A 226 10.77 -11.30 -6.88
C ALA A 226 9.90 -11.75 -5.68
N PRO A 227 8.57 -11.87 -5.86
CA PRO A 227 7.68 -12.35 -4.80
C PRO A 227 8.15 -13.70 -4.24
N GLY A 228 8.07 -13.89 -2.92
CA GLY A 228 8.51 -15.12 -2.24
C GLY A 228 9.99 -15.10 -1.80
N THR A 229 10.64 -13.94 -1.87
CA THR A 229 12.08 -13.78 -1.56
C THR A 229 12.40 -12.66 -0.57
N ALA A 230 11.39 -11.93 -0.07
CA ALA A 230 11.64 -10.77 0.79
C ALA A 230 12.23 -11.14 2.16
N TYR A 231 11.88 -12.31 2.70
CA TYR A 231 12.41 -12.83 3.95
C TYR A 231 12.36 -14.37 4.02
N ASP A 232 13.26 -14.94 4.83
CA ASP A 232 13.30 -16.35 5.21
C ASP A 232 13.93 -16.41 6.62
N ASP A 233 13.11 -16.13 7.63
CA ASP A 233 13.53 -15.97 9.02
C ASP A 233 12.89 -17.05 9.90
N PRO A 234 13.61 -17.66 10.86
CA PRO A 234 13.04 -18.68 11.74
C PRO A 234 11.78 -18.21 12.51
N ARG A 235 11.73 -16.92 12.89
CA ARG A 235 10.62 -16.30 13.62
C ARG A 235 9.49 -15.94 12.66
N LEU A 236 9.78 -15.26 11.54
CA LEU A 236 8.75 -14.82 10.57
C LEU A 236 8.26 -15.91 9.61
N GLY A 237 9.02 -16.99 9.46
CA GLY A 237 8.83 -17.96 8.39
C GLY A 237 9.44 -17.47 7.08
N LYS A 238 8.95 -18.02 5.97
CA LYS A 238 9.36 -17.63 4.61
C LYS A 238 8.25 -16.82 3.95
N ASP A 239 8.64 -15.81 3.17
CA ASP A 239 7.75 -15.07 2.28
C ASP A 239 6.92 -16.04 1.41
N PRO A 240 5.58 -16.07 1.56
CA PRO A 240 4.72 -17.05 0.90
C PRO A 240 4.26 -16.61 -0.50
N GLN A 241 4.62 -15.41 -0.97
CA GLN A 241 4.00 -14.84 -2.17
C GLN A 241 4.39 -15.60 -3.46
N PRO A 242 3.41 -16.06 -4.27
CA PRO A 242 3.69 -16.55 -5.62
C PRO A 242 3.98 -15.39 -6.58
N ALA A 243 4.89 -15.64 -7.53
CA ALA A 243 5.18 -14.70 -8.62
C ALA A 243 4.35 -14.97 -9.90
N HIS A 244 3.58 -16.07 -9.94
CA HIS A 244 2.88 -16.53 -11.13
C HIS A 244 1.55 -17.22 -10.79
N LEU A 245 0.51 -17.03 -11.62
CA LEU A 245 -0.86 -17.53 -11.40
C LEU A 245 -0.97 -19.05 -11.21
N ARG A 246 -0.11 -19.83 -11.90
CA ARG A 246 -0.01 -21.29 -11.70
C ARG A 246 0.22 -21.71 -10.23
N ASP A 247 0.85 -20.86 -9.44
CA ASP A 247 1.20 -21.11 -8.04
C ASP A 247 0.26 -20.35 -7.08
N TYR A 248 -0.89 -19.88 -7.59
CA TYR A 248 -1.90 -19.18 -6.81
C TYR A 248 -2.31 -20.00 -5.59
N VAL A 249 -2.31 -19.36 -4.42
CA VAL A 249 -2.65 -19.99 -3.16
C VAL A 249 -4.15 -19.89 -2.93
N GLN A 250 -4.83 -21.03 -2.98
CA GLN A 250 -6.24 -21.15 -2.60
C GLN A 250 -6.33 -21.33 -1.08
N THR A 251 -6.83 -20.32 -0.37
CA THR A 251 -6.94 -20.33 1.09
C THR A 251 -8.19 -19.55 1.53
N SER A 252 -8.65 -19.78 2.77
CA SER A 252 -9.65 -18.93 3.44
C SER A 252 -9.03 -17.98 4.46
N GLU A 253 -7.76 -18.18 4.78
CA GLU A 253 -6.99 -17.27 5.62
C GLU A 253 -6.71 -15.97 4.86
N ASP A 254 -6.36 -14.92 5.58
CA ASP A 254 -5.94 -13.65 4.97
C ASP A 254 -6.95 -13.13 3.92
N ASN A 255 -8.25 -13.23 4.23
CA ASN A 255 -9.35 -12.85 3.34
C ASN A 255 -9.29 -13.52 1.95
N GLY A 256 -8.85 -14.77 1.85
CA GLY A 256 -8.64 -15.40 0.54
C GLY A 256 -7.22 -15.21 -0.02
N GLY A 257 -6.25 -14.91 0.86
CA GLY A 257 -4.86 -14.71 0.50
C GLY A 257 -4.59 -13.38 -0.19
N VAL A 258 -5.17 -12.27 0.30
CA VAL A 258 -5.02 -10.95 -0.33
C VAL A 258 -3.57 -10.46 -0.30
N HIS A 259 -2.85 -10.60 0.81
CA HIS A 259 -1.44 -10.25 0.89
C HIS A 259 -0.53 -11.32 0.28
N ILE A 260 -1.00 -12.57 0.22
CA ILE A 260 -0.24 -13.68 -0.37
C ILE A 260 -0.23 -13.53 -1.90
N ASN A 261 -1.41 -13.50 -2.52
CA ASN A 261 -1.55 -13.55 -3.97
C ASN A 261 -1.29 -12.19 -4.66
N SER A 262 -1.12 -11.08 -3.92
CA SER A 262 -0.76 -9.77 -4.48
C SER A 262 0.62 -9.75 -5.15
N GLY A 263 1.49 -10.72 -4.84
CA GLY A 263 2.77 -10.93 -5.53
C GLY A 263 2.64 -11.07 -7.05
N ILE A 264 1.57 -11.70 -7.54
CA ILE A 264 1.32 -11.94 -8.97
C ILE A 264 1.13 -10.61 -9.74
N PRO A 265 0.15 -9.75 -9.39
CA PRO A 265 -0.01 -8.44 -10.02
C PRO A 265 1.13 -7.46 -9.71
N ASN A 266 1.78 -7.57 -8.54
CA ASN A 266 3.00 -6.79 -8.24
C ASN A 266 4.12 -7.09 -9.24
N HIS A 267 4.36 -8.37 -9.51
CA HIS A 267 5.38 -8.79 -10.46
C HIS A 267 5.04 -8.36 -11.89
N ALA A 268 3.76 -8.42 -12.29
CA ALA A 268 3.31 -7.90 -13.58
C ALA A 268 3.60 -6.40 -13.74
N PHE A 269 3.38 -5.60 -12.68
CA PHE A 269 3.70 -4.17 -12.70
C PHE A 269 5.20 -3.92 -12.81
N TYR A 270 6.02 -4.63 -12.02
CA TYR A 270 7.49 -4.53 -12.09
C TYR A 270 8.00 -4.83 -13.50
N LEU A 271 7.51 -5.91 -14.12
CA LEU A 271 7.88 -6.30 -15.49
C LEU A 271 7.50 -5.21 -16.49
N LEU A 272 6.31 -4.64 -16.38
CA LEU A 272 5.87 -3.54 -17.24
C LEU A 272 6.74 -2.29 -17.06
N ALA A 273 6.95 -1.85 -15.82
CA ALA A 273 7.74 -0.66 -15.51
C ALA A 273 9.18 -0.81 -16.03
N THR A 274 9.77 -1.98 -15.84
CA THR A 274 11.12 -2.30 -16.34
C THR A 274 11.17 -2.30 -17.86
N ALA A 275 10.17 -2.90 -18.52
CA ALA A 275 10.11 -2.97 -19.98
C ALA A 275 9.89 -1.60 -20.65
N LEU A 276 9.08 -0.73 -20.02
CA LEU A 276 8.84 0.62 -20.53
C LEU A 276 9.98 1.61 -20.21
N GLY A 277 10.76 1.33 -19.16
CA GLY A 277 11.91 2.13 -18.73
C GLY A 277 11.56 3.52 -18.21
N GLY A 278 12.60 4.26 -17.79
CA GLY A 278 12.49 5.60 -17.23
C GLY A 278 11.73 5.63 -15.89
N ARG A 279 11.10 6.75 -15.59
CA ARG A 279 10.33 6.96 -14.35
C ARG A 279 9.05 6.12 -14.39
N ALA A 280 8.93 5.14 -13.51
CA ALA A 280 7.83 4.17 -13.56
C ALA A 280 6.44 4.82 -13.46
N TRP A 281 6.32 5.96 -12.77
CA TRP A 281 5.05 6.70 -12.63
C TRP A 281 4.59 7.39 -13.90
N ASP A 282 5.47 7.67 -14.87
CA ASP A 282 5.11 8.40 -16.10
C ASP A 282 4.23 7.55 -17.02
N ARG A 283 4.58 6.28 -17.22
CA ARG A 283 3.88 5.38 -18.16
C ARG A 283 3.20 4.21 -17.48
N ALA A 284 3.95 3.34 -16.82
CA ALA A 284 3.39 2.14 -16.18
C ALA A 284 2.39 2.52 -15.07
N GLY A 285 2.80 3.38 -14.14
CA GLY A 285 1.95 3.92 -13.08
C GLY A 285 0.72 4.63 -13.64
N ARG A 286 0.87 5.36 -14.76
CA ARG A 286 -0.26 6.02 -15.41
C ARG A 286 -1.29 5.06 -15.98
N ILE A 287 -0.86 3.94 -16.57
CA ILE A 287 -1.74 2.89 -17.07
C ILE A 287 -2.51 2.24 -15.91
N TRP A 288 -1.82 1.93 -14.81
CA TRP A 288 -2.46 1.38 -13.60
C TRP A 288 -3.48 2.37 -13.01
N TYR A 289 -3.13 3.65 -12.94
CA TYR A 289 -4.02 4.70 -12.45
C TYR A 289 -5.29 4.79 -13.30
N ASP A 290 -5.16 4.89 -14.63
CA ASP A 290 -6.31 4.97 -15.53
C ASP A 290 -7.20 3.72 -15.49
N ALA A 291 -6.60 2.54 -15.29
CA ALA A 291 -7.35 1.29 -15.14
C ALA A 291 -8.19 1.31 -13.85
N LEU A 292 -7.59 1.73 -12.72
CA LEU A 292 -8.25 1.86 -11.42
C LEU A 292 -9.36 2.91 -11.45
N THR A 293 -9.13 4.07 -12.08
CA THR A 293 -10.09 5.19 -12.07
C THR A 293 -11.08 5.19 -13.24
N GLY A 294 -10.93 4.26 -14.19
CA GLY A 294 -11.63 4.27 -15.48
C GLY A 294 -13.14 3.98 -15.47
N ARG A 295 -13.79 3.93 -14.29
CA ARG A 295 -15.23 3.62 -14.05
C ARG A 295 -15.75 2.27 -14.58
N ARG A 296 -14.95 1.51 -15.32
CA ARG A 296 -15.31 0.23 -15.94
C ARG A 296 -14.83 -0.99 -15.15
N LEU A 297 -13.96 -0.79 -14.17
CA LEU A 297 -13.48 -1.86 -13.31
C LEU A 297 -14.50 -2.10 -12.20
N PRO A 298 -15.14 -3.28 -12.14
CA PRO A 298 -16.07 -3.58 -11.06
C PRO A 298 -15.32 -3.88 -9.75
N ALA A 299 -16.03 -3.77 -8.62
CA ALA A 299 -15.45 -4.02 -7.29
C ALA A 299 -14.99 -5.48 -7.10
N ASP A 300 -15.64 -6.44 -7.76
CA ASP A 300 -15.33 -7.87 -7.77
C ASP A 300 -14.36 -8.27 -8.91
N ALA A 301 -13.59 -7.31 -9.45
CA ALA A 301 -12.67 -7.58 -10.54
C ALA A 301 -11.61 -8.64 -10.18
N ASP A 302 -11.50 -9.66 -11.02
CA ASP A 302 -10.41 -10.64 -10.98
C ASP A 302 -9.14 -10.13 -11.68
N PHE A 303 -8.04 -10.88 -11.59
CA PHE A 303 -6.77 -10.51 -12.23
C PHE A 303 -6.92 -10.31 -13.74
N THR A 304 -7.75 -11.13 -14.38
CA THR A 304 -8.00 -11.06 -15.82
C THR A 304 -8.74 -9.77 -16.20
N ALA A 305 -9.75 -9.36 -15.43
CA ALA A 305 -10.51 -8.14 -15.62
C ALA A 305 -9.64 -6.90 -15.42
N PHE A 306 -8.77 -6.90 -14.40
CA PHE A 306 -7.82 -5.81 -14.19
C PHE A 306 -6.78 -5.75 -15.32
N ALA A 307 -6.24 -6.89 -15.75
CA ALA A 307 -5.33 -6.97 -16.89
C ALA A 307 -5.96 -6.37 -18.16
N ARG A 308 -7.22 -6.72 -18.47
CA ARG A 308 -7.98 -6.09 -19.57
C ARG A 308 -8.12 -4.59 -19.42
N ALA A 309 -8.42 -4.12 -18.21
CA ALA A 309 -8.54 -2.70 -17.93
C ALA A 309 -7.22 -1.94 -18.19
N THR A 310 -6.09 -2.51 -17.79
CA THR A 310 -4.76 -1.92 -18.06
C THR A 310 -4.42 -1.89 -19.55
N VAL A 311 -4.74 -2.94 -20.32
CA VAL A 311 -4.56 -2.95 -21.79
C VAL A 311 -5.45 -1.90 -22.46
N ALA A 312 -6.71 -1.78 -22.03
CA ALA A 312 -7.63 -0.77 -22.54
C ALA A 312 -7.17 0.66 -22.23
N ALA A 313 -6.67 0.90 -21.01
CA ALA A 313 -6.08 2.17 -20.61
C ALA A 313 -4.85 2.53 -21.47
N ALA A 314 -3.95 1.57 -21.69
CA ALA A 314 -2.78 1.75 -22.53
C ALA A 314 -3.15 2.09 -23.99
N ARG A 315 -4.10 1.37 -24.58
CA ARG A 315 -4.60 1.65 -25.95
C ARG A 315 -5.22 3.04 -26.06
N ALA A 316 -6.01 3.44 -25.06
CA ALA A 316 -6.66 4.74 -25.07
C ALA A 316 -5.67 5.90 -24.92
N ARG A 317 -4.66 5.76 -24.05
CA ARG A 317 -3.70 6.83 -23.75
C ARG A 317 -2.56 6.92 -24.76
N TYR A 318 -2.12 5.78 -25.30
CA TYR A 318 -1.00 5.68 -26.22
C TYR A 318 -1.45 5.16 -27.59
N ALA A 319 -2.54 5.73 -28.12
CA ALA A 319 -3.15 5.29 -29.39
C ALA A 319 -2.15 5.29 -30.57
N ASP A 320 -1.21 6.25 -30.58
CA ASP A 320 -0.16 6.36 -31.60
C ASP A 320 1.06 5.46 -31.34
N GLN A 321 1.08 4.71 -30.22
CA GLN A 321 2.15 3.78 -29.84
C GLN A 321 1.58 2.42 -29.41
N PRO A 322 1.06 1.60 -30.35
CA PRO A 322 0.43 0.32 -30.05
C PRO A 322 1.29 -0.65 -29.22
N SER A 323 2.62 -0.57 -29.39
CA SER A 323 3.60 -1.38 -28.66
C SER A 323 3.52 -1.23 -27.13
N VAL A 324 2.97 -0.14 -26.62
CA VAL A 324 2.73 0.02 -25.18
C VAL A 324 1.69 -0.97 -24.68
N ALA A 325 0.56 -1.08 -25.39
CA ALA A 325 -0.48 -2.05 -25.04
C ALA A 325 0.02 -3.49 -25.21
N ASP A 326 0.86 -3.75 -26.21
CA ASP A 326 1.50 -5.06 -26.40
C ASP A 326 2.44 -5.40 -25.23
N THR A 327 3.18 -4.42 -24.72
CA THR A 327 4.06 -4.58 -23.54
C THR A 327 3.26 -4.85 -22.28
N VAL A 328 2.10 -4.19 -22.09
CA VAL A 328 1.18 -4.48 -20.97
C VAL A 328 0.69 -5.92 -21.05
N THR A 329 0.21 -6.35 -22.22
CA THR A 329 -0.23 -7.73 -22.45
C THR A 329 0.88 -8.74 -22.17
N ALA A 330 2.09 -8.49 -22.65
CA ALA A 330 3.24 -9.36 -22.44
C ALA A 330 3.66 -9.44 -20.96
N SER A 331 3.51 -8.35 -20.20
CA SER A 331 3.85 -8.31 -18.77
C SER A 331 2.88 -9.15 -17.93
N TRP A 332 1.57 -9.08 -18.22
CA TRP A 332 0.58 -9.95 -17.60
C TRP A 332 0.76 -11.42 -18.00
N ALA A 333 1.06 -11.69 -19.27
CA ALA A 333 1.26 -13.05 -19.75
C ALA A 333 2.46 -13.74 -19.06
N GLN A 334 3.51 -12.99 -18.71
CA GLN A 334 4.68 -13.51 -17.98
C GLN A 334 4.33 -14.01 -16.57
N VAL A 335 3.28 -13.47 -15.93
CA VAL A 335 2.78 -13.95 -14.64
C VAL A 335 1.61 -14.92 -14.78
N GLY A 336 1.32 -15.38 -16.00
CA GLY A 336 0.26 -16.36 -16.28
C GLY A 336 -1.15 -15.79 -16.37
N VAL A 337 -1.31 -14.47 -16.46
CA VAL A 337 -2.62 -13.82 -16.63
C VAL A 337 -2.78 -13.38 -18.08
N SER A 338 -3.79 -13.90 -18.77
CA SER A 338 -4.07 -13.52 -20.17
C SER A 338 -5.20 -12.50 -20.23
N PRO A 339 -4.97 -11.25 -20.65
CA PRO A 339 -6.05 -10.27 -20.79
C PRO A 339 -7.05 -10.62 -21.92
N GLY A 340 -6.71 -11.54 -22.85
CA GLY A 340 -7.56 -11.93 -23.98
C GLY A 340 -7.24 -11.19 -25.26
#